data_AF-A0A6G7GP08-F1
#
_entry.id   AF-A0A6G7GP08-F1
#
_cell.length_a   1.000
_cell.length_b   1.000
_cell.length_c   1.000
_cell.angle_alpha   90.00
_cell.angle_beta   90.00
_cell.angle_gamma   90.00
#
_symmetry.space_group_name_H-M   'P 1'
#
loop_
_entity.id
_entity.type
_entity.pdbx_description
1 polymer ?
#
loop_
_entity_poly.entity_id
_entity_poly.type
_entity_poly.pdbx_seq_one_letter_code
_entity_poly.pdbx_strand_id
1 'polypeptide(L)' 'MSLRGFFPKQSVYYEIFRGVRNAISRERQIKGGSRAKKIELINEMNAGWKDLYDGL' A
#
# COMPACT_ATOMS: atom_id res chain seq x y z
N MET A 1 -15.85 19.35 21.03
CA MET A 1 -14.87 19.54 19.94
C MET A 1 -14.38 18.18 19.46
N SER A 2 -14.57 17.84 18.18
CA SER A 2 -13.95 16.65 17.57
C SER A 2 -12.69 17.10 16.83
N LEU A 3 -11.51 16.71 17.32
CA LEU A 3 -10.27 16.86 16.59
C LEU A 3 -10.34 15.94 15.37
N ARG A 4 -10.62 16.49 14.18
CA ARG A 4 -10.32 15.77 12.94
C ARG A 4 -8.80 15.64 12.85
N GLY A 5 -8.27 14.54 13.35
CA GLY A 5 -6.87 14.19 13.13
C GLY A 5 -6.63 13.97 11.65
N PHE A 6 -5.74 14.78 11.07
CA PHE A 6 -5.19 14.52 9.74
C PHE A 6 -4.11 13.44 9.90
N PHE A 7 -4.41 12.21 9.48
CA PHE A 7 -3.41 11.16 9.40
C PHE A 7 -2.68 11.31 8.06
N PRO A 8 -1.37 11.61 8.05
CA PRO A 8 -0.61 11.69 6.82
C PRO A 8 -0.61 10.32 6.13
N LYS A 9 -0.89 10.32 4.82
CA LYS A 9 -0.93 9.10 4.01
C LYS A 9 0.46 8.81 3.48
N GLN A 10 1.04 7.69 3.89
CA GLN A 10 2.36 7.22 3.47
C GLN A 10 2.24 6.13 2.39
N SER A 11 3.19 6.09 1.47
CA SER A 11 3.24 5.11 0.39
C SER A 11 4.25 4.02 0.74
N VAL A 12 3.78 2.94 1.38
CA VAL A 12 4.66 1.89 1.94
C VAL A 12 4.74 0.61 1.09
N TYR A 13 4.01 0.54 -0.02
CA TYR A 13 3.94 -0.66 -0.88
C TYR A 13 3.66 -0.32 -2.35
N TYR A 14 4.35 -0.99 -3.28
CA TYR A 14 4.02 -0.97 -4.71
C TYR A 14 4.37 -2.29 -5.39
N GLU A 15 3.75 -2.57 -6.53
CA GLU A 15 4.09 -3.70 -7.40
C GLU A 15 4.21 -3.20 -8.85
N ILE A 16 5.21 -3.69 -9.58
CA ILE A 16 5.44 -3.33 -10.99
C ILE A 16 4.92 -4.45 -11.88
N PHE A 17 4.10 -4.08 -12.86
CA PHE A 17 3.55 -5.01 -13.84
C PHE A 17 3.86 -4.54 -15.26
N ARG A 18 4.18 -5.50 -16.14
CA ARG A 18 4.42 -5.23 -17.57
C ARG A 18 3.16 -4.87 -18.36
N GLY A 19 1.97 -5.14 -17.82
CA GLY A 19 0.70 -4.97 -18.52
C GLY A 19 -0.39 -4.38 -17.64
N VAL A 20 -1.14 -3.42 -18.22
CA VAL A 20 -2.21 -2.70 -17.51
C VAL A 20 -3.29 -3.62 -16.94
N ARG A 21 -3.65 -4.70 -17.66
CA ARG A 21 -4.64 -5.68 -17.20
C ARG A 21 -4.20 -6.42 -15.93
N ASN A 22 -2.91 -6.75 -15.83
CA ASN A 22 -2.35 -7.41 -14.64
C ASN A 22 -2.34 -6.45 -13.44
N ALA A 23 -1.92 -5.20 -13.67
CA ALA A 23 -1.96 -4.16 -12.64
C ALA A 23 -3.39 -3.94 -12.10
N ILE A 24 -4.38 -3.79 -12.98
CA ILE A 24 -5.79 -3.61 -12.58
C ILE A 24 -6.33 -4.82 -11.81
N SER A 25 -6.03 -6.04 -12.27
CA SER A 25 -6.46 -7.26 -11.60
C SER A 25 -5.88 -7.37 -10.19
N ARG A 26 -4.57 -7.08 -10.04
CA ARG A 26 -3.90 -7.08 -8.74
C ARG A 26 -4.43 -6.00 -7.82
N GLU A 27 -4.64 -4.79 -8.33
CA GLU A 27 -5.20 -3.68 -7.56
C GLU A 27 -6.58 -4.06 -6.98
N ARG A 28 -7.44 -4.68 -7.80
CA ARG A 28 -8.74 -5.19 -7.33
C ARG A 28 -8.58 -6.24 -6.24
N GLN A 29 -7.67 -7.19 -6.41
CA GLN A 29 -7.38 -8.23 -5.41
C GLN A 29 -6.90 -7.63 -4.09
N ILE A 30 -5.97 -6.67 -4.13
CA ILE A 30 -5.46 -6.00 -2.92
C ILE A 30 -6.58 -5.21 -2.26
N LYS A 31 -7.35 -4.41 -3.02
CA LYS A 31 -8.44 -3.59 -2.47
C LYS A 31 -9.49 -4.43 -1.75
N GLY A 32 -9.90 -5.55 -2.35
CA GLY A 32 -10.87 -6.49 -1.77
C GLY A 32 -10.30 -7.47 -0.74
N GLY A 33 -8.98 -7.54 -0.58
CA GLY A 33 -8.30 -8.43 0.38
C GLY A 33 -8.40 -7.96 1.83
N SER A 34 -8.15 -8.89 2.76
CA SER A 34 -8.14 -8.61 4.20
C SER A 34 -7.00 -7.65 4.59
N ARG A 35 -7.17 -6.94 5.71
CA ARG A 35 -6.11 -6.10 6.27
C ARG A 35 -4.87 -6.91 6.65
N ALA A 36 -5.04 -8.13 7.17
CA ALA A 36 -3.93 -9.03 7.50
C ALA A 36 -3.07 -9.33 6.25
N LYS A 37 -3.70 -9.66 5.13
CA LYS A 37 -2.99 -9.94 3.87
C LYS A 37 -2.24 -8.71 3.34
N LYS A 38 -2.80 -7.51 3.50
CA LYS A 38 -2.09 -6.27 3.15
C LYS A 38 -0.85 -6.06 4.03
N ILE A 39 -0.95 -6.34 5.33
CA ILE A 39 0.16 -6.24 6.28
C ILE A 39 1.26 -7.24 5.93
N GLU A 40 0.90 -8.49 5.60
CA GLU A 40 1.87 -9.51 5.16
C GLU A 40 2.64 -9.05 3.92
N LEU A 41 1.94 -8.56 2.88
CA LEU A 41 2.56 -8.04 1.66
C LEU A 41 3.49 -6.85 1.96
N ILE A 42 3.06 -5.92 2.81
CA ILE A 42 3.90 -4.80 3.23
C ILE A 42 5.14 -5.31 3.98
N ASN A 43 5.00 -6.26 4.90
CA ASN A 43 6.12 -6.77 5.67
C ASN A 43 7.11 -7.57 4.82
N GLU A 44 6.63 -8.27 3.80
CA GLU A 44 7.48 -8.99 2.84
C GLU A 44 8.36 -8.03 2.03
N MET A 45 7.80 -6.89 1.60
CA MET A 45 8.51 -5.93 0.75
C MET A 45 9.26 -4.83 1.53
N ASN A 46 8.69 -4.39 2.66
CA ASN A 46 9.05 -3.20 3.41
C ASN A 46 8.69 -3.38 4.90
N ALA A 47 9.34 -4.35 5.56
CA ALA A 47 9.17 -4.63 6.99
C ALA A 47 9.36 -3.41 7.90
N GLY A 48 10.12 -2.40 7.46
CA GLY A 48 10.35 -1.15 8.18
C GLY A 48 9.25 -0.11 8.03
N TRP A 49 8.22 -0.36 7.19
CA TRP A 49 7.13 0.57 6.90
C TRP A 49 7.62 1.97 6.50
N LYS A 50 8.77 2.03 5.81
CA LYS A 50 9.36 3.29 5.37
C LYS A 50 8.50 3.87 4.25
N ASP A 51 8.30 5.18 4.26
CA ASP A 51 7.66 5.84 3.13
C ASP A 51 8.58 5.74 1.91
N LEU A 52 8.07 5.17 0.82
CA LEU A 52 8.83 4.88 -0.38
C LEU A 52 9.04 6.11 -1.27
N TYR A 53 8.39 7.23 -0.91
CA TYR A 53 8.55 8.52 -1.58
C TYR A 53 9.19 9.57 -0.68
N ASP A 54 9.70 9.19 0.49
CA ASP A 54 10.38 10.15 1.38
C ASP A 54 11.59 10.77 0.65
N GLY A 55 11.56 12.09 0.47
CA GLY A 55 12.63 12.85 -0.20
C GLY A 55 12.60 12.93 -1.73
N LEU A 56 11.52 12.48 -2.39
CA LEU A 56 11.22 12.74 -3.82
C LEU A 56 10.28 13.94 -3.99
#